data_AF-A0A1B2DGM4-F1
#
_entry.id   AF-A0A1B2DGM4-F1
#
_cell.length_a   1.000
_cell.length_b   1.000
_cell.length_c   1.000
_cell.angle_alpha   90.00
_cell.angle_beta   90.00
_cell.angle_gamma   90.00
#
_symmetry.space_group_name_H-M   'P 1'
#
loop_
_entity.id
_entity.type
_entity.pdbx_description
1 polymer ?
#
loop_
_entity_poly.entity_id
_entity_poly.type
_entity_poly.pdbx_seq_one_letter_code
_entity_poly.pdbx_strand_id
1 'polypeptide(L)'
;MKKLEIKGIGTVSAFKATAYMMIIPAVLLFLLGIIFTLIGVVAQEPTLLAIGIPYILMPVFLIGIYGAISMLVALLYGVLAKKFGGLELIVEEKTELDLTKGPAGNGYAPGPQSNFGPSSSPANNATNNPFNSGSASPQSNMTPPPLPNLPTGPDQNNNT
;
A
#
# COMPACT_ATOMS: atom_id res chain seq x y z
N MET A 1 17.97 27.34 3.29
CA MET A 1 17.12 26.93 2.15
C MET A 1 18.01 26.35 1.08
N LYS A 2 17.87 25.07 0.74
CA LYS A 2 18.62 24.46 -0.37
C LYS A 2 17.72 24.37 -1.60
N LYS A 3 18.21 24.86 -2.73
CA LYS A 3 17.55 24.68 -4.03
C LYS A 3 18.00 23.34 -4.62
N LEU A 4 17.06 22.44 -4.87
CA LEU A 4 17.30 21.17 -5.55
C LEU A 4 16.62 21.22 -6.92
N GLU A 5 17.36 20.92 -7.99
CA GLU A 5 16.83 20.89 -9.36
C GLU A 5 16.59 19.44 -9.79
N ILE A 6 15.36 19.10 -10.17
CA ILE A 6 15.06 17.80 -10.79
C ILE A 6 15.41 17.89 -12.28
N LYS A 7 16.62 17.44 -12.61
CA LYS A 7 17.12 17.38 -13.99
C LYS A 7 16.48 16.30 -14.86
N GLY A 8 15.76 15.34 -14.26
CA GLY A 8 15.07 14.29 -15.00
C GLY A 8 14.28 13.34 -14.12
N ILE A 9 13.28 12.69 -14.73
CA ILE A 9 12.48 11.64 -14.10
C ILE A 9 12.99 10.30 -14.64
N GLY A 10 13.30 9.36 -13.74
CA GLY A 10 13.73 8.02 -14.13
C GLY A 10 12.58 7.24 -14.79
N THR A 11 12.81 6.65 -15.95
CA THR A 11 11.80 5.89 -16.72
C THR A 11 11.23 4.72 -15.93
N VAL A 12 12.08 3.94 -15.28
CA VAL A 12 11.68 2.82 -14.41
C VAL A 12 10.87 3.32 -13.21
N SER A 13 11.20 4.50 -12.68
CA SER A 13 10.45 5.11 -11.57
C SER A 13 9.06 5.56 -12.01
N ALA A 14 8.94 6.17 -13.19
CA ALA A 14 7.65 6.59 -13.76
C ALA A 14 6.73 5.39 -14.03
N PHE A 15 7.30 4.29 -14.55
CA PHE A 15 6.55 3.04 -14.74
C PHE A 15 6.04 2.48 -13.41
N LYS A 16 6.92 2.36 -12.40
CA LYS A 16 6.53 1.85 -11.08
C LYS A 16 5.44 2.71 -10.44
N ALA A 17 5.58 4.03 -10.49
CA ALA A 17 4.57 4.95 -9.96
C ALA A 17 3.21 4.74 -10.65
N THR A 18 3.21 4.62 -11.98
CA THR A 18 1.98 4.38 -12.75
C THR A 18 1.38 3.00 -12.44
N ALA A 19 2.22 1.97 -12.33
CA ALA A 19 1.78 0.62 -11.97
C ALA A 19 1.16 0.57 -10.56
N TYR A 20 1.73 1.28 -9.59
CA TYR A 20 1.16 1.36 -8.24
C TYR A 20 -0.18 2.09 -8.22
N MET A 21 -0.31 3.18 -8.97
CA MET A 21 -1.59 3.89 -9.10
C MET A 21 -2.65 3.04 -9.81
N MET A 22 -2.24 2.20 -10.77
CA MET A 22 -3.13 1.33 -11.54
C MET A 22 -3.47 0.00 -10.84
N ILE A 23 -2.78 -0.35 -9.74
CA ILE A 23 -3.00 -1.64 -9.06
C ILE A 23 -4.42 -1.76 -8.51
N ILE A 24 -4.95 -0.70 -7.90
CA ILE A 24 -6.30 -0.70 -7.33
C ILE A 24 -7.36 -0.96 -8.41
N PRO A 25 -7.45 -0.14 -9.49
CA PRO A 25 -8.42 -0.40 -10.55
C PRO A 25 -8.18 -1.73 -11.27
N ALA A 26 -6.92 -2.15 -11.45
CA ALA A 26 -6.59 -3.43 -12.08
C ALA A 26 -7.12 -4.63 -11.28
N VAL A 27 -6.94 -4.63 -9.96
CA VAL A 27 -7.43 -5.70 -9.08
C VAL A 27 -8.95 -5.74 -9.05
N LEU A 28 -9.62 -4.59 -9.03
CA LEU A 28 -11.09 -4.53 -9.08
C LEU A 28 -11.64 -5.13 -10.37
N LEU A 29 -11.07 -4.75 -11.53
CA LEU A 29 -11.45 -5.31 -12.83
C LEU A 29 -11.19 -6.82 -12.91
N PHE A 30 -10.04 -7.27 -12.38
CA PHE A 30 -9.68 -8.69 -12.34
C PHE A 30 -10.67 -9.51 -11.50
N LEU A 31 -11.02 -9.03 -10.29
CA LEU A 31 -12.01 -9.68 -9.43
C LEU A 31 -13.38 -9.73 -10.08
N LEU A 32 -13.80 -8.64 -10.74
CA LEU A 32 -15.06 -8.60 -11.48
C LEU A 32 -15.07 -9.62 -12.63
N GLY A 33 -13.96 -9.74 -13.36
CA GLY A 33 -13.78 -10.74 -14.40
C GLY A 33 -13.92 -12.17 -13.87
N ILE A 34 -13.27 -12.48 -12.73
CA ILE A 34 -13.41 -13.77 -12.06
C ILE A 34 -14.87 -14.05 -11.71
N ILE A 35 -15.59 -13.09 -11.12
CA ILE A 35 -17.00 -13.25 -10.74
C ILE A 35 -17.86 -13.58 -11.97
N PHE A 36 -17.72 -12.81 -13.06
CA PHE A 36 -18.47 -13.08 -14.30
C PHE A 36 -18.13 -14.42 -14.93
N THR A 37 -16.86 -14.81 -14.95
CA THR A 37 -16.45 -16.12 -15.43
C THR A 37 -17.05 -17.23 -14.56
N LEU A 38 -17.04 -17.10 -13.23
CA LEU A 38 -17.59 -18.09 -12.32
C LEU A 38 -19.10 -18.26 -12.52
N ILE A 39 -19.84 -17.15 -12.60
CA ILE A 39 -21.29 -17.16 -12.86
C ILE A 39 -21.57 -17.74 -14.24
N GLY A 40 -20.81 -17.35 -15.26
CA GLY A 40 -20.98 -17.87 -16.62
C GLY A 40 -20.79 -19.39 -16.71
N VAL A 41 -19.83 -19.95 -15.96
CA VAL A 41 -19.63 -21.41 -15.89
C VAL A 41 -20.78 -22.09 -15.15
N VAL A 42 -21.20 -21.57 -14.00
CA VAL A 42 -22.26 -22.17 -13.17
C VAL A 42 -23.64 -22.09 -13.85
N ALA A 43 -23.95 -20.94 -14.47
CA ALA A 43 -25.22 -20.70 -15.14
C ALA A 43 -25.27 -21.19 -16.59
N GLN A 44 -24.15 -21.70 -17.14
CA GLN A 44 -24.02 -22.09 -18.55
C GLN A 44 -24.36 -20.96 -19.53
N GLU A 45 -24.05 -19.71 -19.14
CA GLU A 45 -24.33 -18.52 -19.93
C GLU A 45 -23.06 -18.07 -20.71
N PRO A 46 -22.98 -18.37 -22.02
CA PRO A 46 -21.77 -18.11 -22.81
C PRO A 46 -21.46 -16.61 -22.92
N THR A 47 -22.48 -15.75 -22.84
CA THR A 47 -22.33 -14.30 -22.86
C THR A 47 -21.48 -13.79 -21.69
N LEU A 48 -21.70 -14.33 -20.49
CA LEU A 48 -20.95 -13.93 -19.29
C LEU A 48 -19.49 -14.40 -19.35
N LEU A 49 -19.25 -15.57 -19.95
CA LEU A 49 -17.90 -16.08 -20.22
C LEU A 49 -17.14 -15.20 -21.23
N ALA A 50 -17.81 -14.82 -22.32
CA ALA A 50 -17.26 -13.96 -23.35
C ALA A 50 -16.87 -12.57 -22.83
N ILE A 51 -17.54 -12.09 -21.78
CA ILE A 51 -17.22 -10.82 -21.10
C ILE A 51 -16.16 -11.04 -20.02
N GLY A 52 -16.29 -12.07 -19.17
CA GLY A 52 -15.41 -12.29 -18.02
C GLY A 52 -13.94 -12.51 -18.40
N ILE A 53 -13.66 -13.27 -19.46
CA ILE A 53 -12.29 -13.55 -19.92
C ILE A 53 -11.53 -12.25 -20.30
N PRO A 54 -12.09 -11.37 -21.15
CA PRO A 54 -11.50 -10.04 -21.38
C PRO A 54 -11.24 -9.25 -20.09
N TYR A 55 -12.15 -9.23 -19.13
CA TYR A 55 -11.97 -8.50 -17.87
C TYR A 55 -10.83 -9.07 -16.99
N ILE A 56 -10.52 -10.37 -17.11
CA ILE A 56 -9.37 -10.99 -16.45
C ILE A 56 -8.05 -10.58 -17.12
N LEU A 57 -8.02 -10.52 -18.44
CA LEU A 57 -6.79 -10.24 -19.20
C LEU A 57 -6.49 -8.73 -19.33
N MET A 58 -7.54 -7.92 -19.47
CA MET A 58 -7.46 -6.47 -19.70
C MET A 58 -6.57 -5.71 -18.69
N PRO A 59 -6.60 -5.99 -17.37
CA PRO A 59 -5.75 -5.31 -16.40
C PRO A 59 -4.25 -5.42 -16.71
N VAL A 60 -3.80 -6.57 -17.23
CA VAL A 60 -2.39 -6.78 -17.60
C VAL A 60 -1.99 -5.86 -18.76
N PHE A 61 -2.84 -5.78 -19.79
CA PHE A 61 -2.63 -4.88 -20.92
C PHE A 61 -2.69 -3.41 -20.49
N LEU A 62 -3.60 -3.06 -19.59
CA LEU A 62 -3.80 -1.69 -19.11
C LEU A 62 -2.55 -1.20 -18.36
N ILE A 63 -2.01 -2.01 -17.44
CA ILE A 63 -0.75 -1.70 -16.75
C ILE A 63 0.41 -1.58 -17.75
N GLY A 64 0.48 -2.49 -18.73
CA GLY A 64 1.52 -2.47 -19.76
C GLY A 64 1.50 -1.20 -20.61
N ILE A 65 0.33 -0.84 -21.16
CA ILE A 65 0.16 0.32 -22.06
C ILE A 65 0.37 1.63 -21.30
N TYR A 66 -0.33 1.83 -20.17
CA TYR A 66 -0.19 3.06 -19.39
C TYR A 66 1.21 3.20 -18.80
N GLY A 67 1.80 2.09 -18.36
CA GLY A 67 3.19 2.05 -17.95
C GLY A 67 4.15 2.47 -19.07
N ALA A 68 3.98 1.94 -20.28
CA ALA A 68 4.82 2.32 -21.43
C ALA A 68 4.66 3.81 -21.80
N ILE A 69 3.43 4.33 -21.80
CA ILE A 69 3.16 5.76 -22.03
C ILE A 69 3.86 6.59 -20.94
N SER A 70 3.80 6.19 -19.68
CA SER A 70 4.48 6.91 -18.58
C SER A 70 6.00 6.95 -18.76
N MET A 71 6.61 5.86 -19.24
CA MET A 71 8.04 5.82 -19.56
C MET A 71 8.36 6.79 -20.70
N LEU A 72 7.53 6.80 -21.74
CA LEU A 72 7.70 7.72 -22.87
C LEU A 72 7.63 9.18 -22.41
N VAL A 73 6.66 9.53 -21.57
CA VAL A 73 6.53 10.88 -20.99
C VAL A 73 7.77 11.24 -20.17
N ALA A 74 8.27 10.32 -19.34
CA ALA A 74 9.48 10.53 -18.55
C ALA A 74 10.72 10.76 -19.44
N LEU A 75 10.85 10.01 -20.54
CA LEU A 75 11.90 10.22 -21.54
C LEU A 75 11.81 11.60 -22.19
N LEU A 76 10.61 11.98 -22.66
CA LEU A 76 10.38 13.29 -23.27
C LEU A 76 10.73 14.41 -22.28
N TYR A 77 10.28 14.30 -21.03
CA TYR A 77 10.62 15.26 -19.98
C TYR A 77 12.14 15.36 -19.77
N GLY A 78 12.84 14.22 -19.66
CA GLY A 78 14.28 14.21 -19.50
C GLY A 78 15.05 14.82 -20.68
N VAL A 79 14.52 14.71 -21.90
CA VAL A 79 15.12 15.37 -23.09
C VAL A 79 14.85 16.87 -23.08
N LEU A 80 13.63 17.29 -22.75
CA LEU A 80 13.25 18.71 -22.74
C LEU A 80 13.89 19.48 -21.58
N ALA A 81 14.00 18.88 -20.39
CA ALA A 81 14.62 19.49 -19.21
C ALA A 81 16.09 19.86 -19.45
N LYS A 82 16.82 19.10 -20.29
CA LYS A 82 18.19 19.45 -20.69
C LYS A 82 18.29 20.77 -21.48
N LYS A 83 17.22 21.17 -22.19
CA LYS A 83 17.20 22.40 -23.00
C LYS A 83 16.55 23.57 -22.30
N PHE A 84 15.53 23.33 -21.48
CA PHE A 84 14.71 24.39 -20.88
C PHE A 84 14.95 24.61 -19.38
N GLY A 85 15.82 23.80 -18.75
CA GLY A 85 16.00 23.77 -17.29
C GLY A 85 15.02 22.79 -16.64
N GLY A 86 15.44 22.17 -15.54
CA GLY A 86 14.64 21.21 -14.77
C GLY A 86 13.64 21.87 -13.83
N LEU A 87 12.84 21.06 -13.14
CA LEU A 87 11.94 21.56 -12.09
C LEU A 87 12.75 22.02 -10.87
N GLU A 88 12.62 23.27 -10.45
CA GLU A 88 13.21 23.74 -9.18
C GLU A 88 12.32 23.33 -7.99
N LEU A 89 12.91 22.62 -7.04
CA LEU A 89 12.26 22.20 -5.80
C LEU A 89 12.96 22.92 -4.64
N ILE A 90 12.23 23.79 -3.96
CA ILE A 90 12.70 24.48 -2.76
C ILE A 90 12.40 23.57 -1.58
N VAL A 91 13.45 22.93 -1.04
CA VAL A 91 13.30 22.09 0.15
C VAL A 91 13.57 22.94 1.37
N GLU A 92 12.51 23.20 2.13
CA GLU A 92 12.60 23.79 3.46
C GLU A 92 12.94 22.66 4.44
N GLU A 93 14.23 22.48 4.74
CA GLU A 93 14.68 21.59 5.79
C GLU A 93 14.12 22.11 7.12
N LYS A 94 13.00 21.54 7.58
CA LYS A 94 12.64 21.63 8.99
C LYS A 94 13.70 20.84 9.73
N THR A 95 14.61 21.54 10.39
CA THR A 95 15.55 20.94 11.34
C THR A 95 14.72 20.15 12.34
N GLU A 96 14.69 18.83 12.20
CA GLU A 96 14.32 17.98 13.31
C GLU A 96 15.28 18.36 14.43
N LEU A 97 14.70 18.88 15.51
CA LEU A 97 15.40 19.12 16.77
C LEU A 97 16.18 17.85 17.08
N ASP A 98 17.49 17.94 16.96
CA ASP A 98 18.42 16.91 17.36
C ASP A 98 18.30 16.73 18.88
N LEU A 99 17.35 15.88 19.32
CA LEU A 99 17.16 15.49 20.72
C LEU A 99 18.38 14.75 21.29
N THR A 100 19.44 14.49 20.49
CA THR A 100 20.70 13.93 21.01
C THR A 100 21.66 14.99 21.55
N LYS A 101 21.43 16.28 21.27
CA LYS A 101 22.09 17.39 21.98
C LYS A 101 21.10 18.02 22.96
N GLY A 102 21.00 17.39 24.13
CA GLY A 102 20.40 18.01 25.31
C GLY A 102 21.02 19.40 25.56
N PRO A 103 20.25 20.34 26.14
CA PRO A 103 20.73 21.69 26.38
C PRO A 103 21.99 21.63 27.25
N ALA A 104 23.08 22.22 26.74
CA ALA A 104 24.23 22.55 27.53
C ALA A 104 23.79 23.52 28.64
N GLY A 105 23.58 23.03 29.85
CA GLY A 105 23.20 23.87 30.97
C GLY A 105 22.55 23.12 32.13
N ASN A 106 23.37 22.89 33.16
CA ASN A 106 22.99 22.72 34.57
C ASN A 106 22.51 21.33 35.00
N GLY A 107 23.50 20.50 35.36
CA GLY A 107 23.52 19.73 36.60
C GLY A 107 22.27 18.93 36.95
N TYR A 108 22.09 17.78 36.32
CA TYR A 108 21.31 16.70 36.92
C TYR A 108 22.27 15.68 37.52
N ALA A 109 22.14 15.52 38.83
CA ALA A 109 22.87 14.56 39.64
C ALA A 109 22.73 13.14 39.05
N PRO A 110 23.80 12.33 39.03
CA PRO A 110 23.69 10.94 38.60
C PRO A 110 22.81 10.18 39.59
N GLY A 111 21.67 9.67 39.11
CA GLY A 111 20.88 8.68 39.82
C GLY A 111 21.69 7.40 40.07
N PRO A 112 21.28 6.58 41.06
CA PRO A 112 22.06 5.43 41.50
C PRO A 112 22.26 4.43 40.35
N GLN A 113 23.53 4.18 40.02
CA GLN A 113 23.97 3.13 39.10
C GLN A 113 23.59 1.77 39.68
N SER A 114 22.58 1.10 39.10
CA SER A 114 22.34 -0.31 39.37
C SER A 114 23.41 -1.14 38.65
N ASN A 115 24.34 -1.63 39.46
CA ASN A 115 25.51 -2.40 39.07
C ASN A 115 25.10 -3.85 38.73
N PHE A 116 24.62 -4.09 37.51
CA PHE A 116 24.44 -5.46 36.99
C PHE A 116 25.72 -5.90 36.29
N GLY A 117 26.57 -6.57 37.04
CA GLY A 117 27.78 -7.20 36.51
C GLY A 117 27.45 -8.34 35.55
N PRO A 118 28.27 -8.57 34.50
CA PRO A 118 28.10 -9.71 33.61
C PRO A 118 28.62 -10.99 34.28
N SER A 119 27.72 -11.94 34.55
CA SER A 119 28.14 -13.30 34.89
C SER A 119 28.63 -14.01 33.64
N SER A 120 29.90 -14.37 33.67
CA SER A 120 30.62 -15.14 32.67
C SER A 120 30.20 -16.61 32.62
N SER A 121 30.47 -17.21 31.45
CA SER A 121 30.77 -18.65 31.20
C SER A 121 29.71 -19.40 30.35
N PRO A 122 30.11 -20.44 29.58
CA PRO A 122 30.39 -20.28 28.15
C PRO A 122 29.64 -21.30 27.28
N ALA A 123 29.85 -21.16 25.97
CA ALA A 123 29.50 -22.05 24.86
C ALA A 123 29.21 -23.53 25.17
N ASN A 124 28.14 -24.06 24.56
CA ASN A 124 28.11 -25.40 23.97
C ASN A 124 26.99 -25.56 22.93
N ASN A 125 27.41 -25.51 21.66
CA ASN A 125 27.09 -26.40 20.54
C ASN A 125 26.06 -27.54 20.78
N ALA A 126 24.94 -27.52 20.04
CA ALA A 126 24.29 -28.68 19.39
C ALA A 126 22.91 -28.24 18.81
N THR A 127 22.73 -28.15 17.50
CA THR A 127 22.20 -29.21 16.60
C THR A 127 20.79 -29.72 16.95
N ASN A 128 19.86 -29.53 16.00
CA ASN A 128 18.57 -30.23 15.81
C ASN A 128 17.35 -29.87 16.67
N ASN A 129 16.41 -29.11 16.09
CA ASN A 129 15.06 -29.62 15.79
C ASN A 129 14.17 -28.56 15.08
N PRO A 130 13.50 -28.90 13.96
CA PRO A 130 12.60 -28.00 13.26
C PRO A 130 11.14 -28.41 13.46
N PHE A 131 10.50 -28.11 14.59
CA PHE A 131 9.03 -28.24 14.73
C PHE A 131 8.56 -27.44 15.95
N ASN A 132 7.96 -26.28 15.73
CA ASN A 132 7.04 -25.69 16.71
C ASN A 132 5.87 -25.06 15.95
N SER A 133 4.87 -25.91 15.68
CA SER A 133 3.55 -25.55 15.20
C SER A 133 2.74 -24.94 16.34
N GLY A 134 2.87 -23.63 16.55
CA GLY A 134 2.01 -22.85 17.44
C GLY A 134 0.88 -22.18 16.66
N SER A 135 -0.22 -22.91 16.43
CA SER A 135 -1.48 -22.36 15.93
C SER A 135 -2.16 -21.54 17.02
N ALA A 136 -2.02 -20.21 16.96
CA ALA A 136 -2.83 -19.30 17.75
C ALA A 136 -3.92 -18.68 16.85
N SER A 137 -5.09 -19.32 16.85
CA SER A 137 -6.33 -18.75 16.31
C SER A 137 -6.93 -17.77 17.33
N PRO A 138 -7.09 -16.47 17.03
CA PRO A 138 -7.87 -15.59 17.89
C PRO A 138 -9.36 -15.87 17.72
N GLN A 139 -10.01 -16.32 18.81
CA GLN A 139 -11.46 -16.44 18.94
C GLN A 139 -12.14 -15.09 18.68
N SER A 140 -12.93 -15.02 17.62
CA SER A 140 -13.84 -13.92 17.32
C SER A 140 -15.07 -14.00 18.24
N ASN A 141 -15.06 -13.22 19.32
CA ASN A 141 -16.26 -13.00 20.14
C ASN A 141 -16.80 -11.60 19.84
N MET A 142 -17.58 -11.47 18.77
CA MET A 142 -18.32 -10.25 18.46
C MET A 142 -19.79 -10.60 18.27
N THR A 143 -20.56 -10.36 19.31
CA THR A 143 -22.02 -10.31 19.27
C THR A 143 -22.43 -9.21 18.29
N PRO A 144 -23.23 -9.50 17.26
CA PRO A 144 -23.69 -8.47 16.34
C PRO A 144 -24.62 -7.48 17.06
N PRO A 145 -24.53 -6.16 16.77
CA PRO A 145 -25.46 -5.18 17.31
C PRO A 145 -26.87 -5.41 16.76
N PRO A 146 -27.93 -5.09 17.53
CA PRO A 146 -29.31 -5.21 17.07
C PRO A 146 -29.59 -4.24 15.93
N LEU A 147 -30.35 -4.72 14.92
CA LEU A 147 -30.73 -3.92 13.76
C LEU A 147 -31.61 -2.72 14.14
N PRO A 148 -31.46 -1.57 13.44
CA PRO A 148 -32.41 -0.47 13.54
C PRO A 148 -33.78 -0.87 13.01
N ASN A 149 -34.84 -0.52 13.73
CA ASN A 149 -36.22 -0.66 13.27
C ASN A 149 -36.43 0.14 11.97
N LEU A 150 -36.74 -0.55 10.87
CA LEU A 150 -37.21 0.12 9.66
C LEU A 150 -38.62 0.68 9.89
N PRO A 151 -38.92 1.89 9.39
CA PRO A 151 -40.26 2.43 9.41
C PRO A 151 -41.18 1.56 8.55
N THR A 152 -42.30 1.14 9.13
CA THR A 152 -43.43 0.54 8.43
C THR A 152 -43.91 1.50 7.36
N GLY A 153 -44.07 0.98 6.13
CA GLY A 153 -44.42 1.77 4.94
C GLY A 153 -45.74 2.53 5.07
N PRO A 154 -45.98 3.52 4.20
CA PRO A 154 -47.15 4.38 4.26
C PRO A 154 -48.43 3.61 3.95
N ASP A 155 -49.42 3.88 4.79
CA ASP A 155 -50.80 3.42 4.69
C ASP A 155 -51.38 3.65 3.30
N GLN A 156 -51.90 2.57 2.68
CA GLN A 156 -52.79 2.68 1.54
C GLN A 156 -54.11 3.30 2.01
N ASN A 157 -54.19 4.63 1.97
CA ASN A 157 -55.45 5.34 2.14
C ASN A 157 -56.22 5.32 0.81
N ASN A 158 -57.16 4.38 0.72
CA ASN A 158 -58.32 4.45 -0.16
C ASN A 158 -59.09 5.75 0.12
N ASN A 159 -59.27 6.60 -0.88
CA ASN A 159 -60.54 7.31 -1.06
C ASN A 159 -60.64 8.03 -2.41
N THR A 160 -61.73 7.68 -3.11
CA THR A 160 -62.50 8.44 -4.12
C THR A 160 -61.83 8.84 -5.43
#